data_AF-A0A973PBZ3-F1
#
_entry.id   AF-A0A973PBZ3-F1
#
_cell.length_a   1.000
_cell.length_b   1.000
_cell.length_c   1.000
_cell.angle_alpha   90.00
_cell.angle_beta   90.00
_cell.angle_gamma   90.00
#
_symmetry.space_group_name_H-M   'P 1'
#
loop_
_entity.id
_entity.type
_entity.pdbx_description
1 polymer ?
#
loop_
_entity_poly.entity_id
_entity_poly.type
_entity_poly.pdbx_seq_one_letter_code
_entity_poly.pdbx_strand_id
1 'polypeptide(L)'
;FLPLVAYSYYHYTRSGDWLAWKHAQEAGWGRDFAWPWEAFRATWGSAMGNDDFAVAFRMEIAGAVLAVGVLVWLLALRRWSEAVYCGLQAAALMTSAYYLSIPRSLLLWFPLWILVAKVATRKPWVMVIYALICGPLMYLNAARFLTGAWAG
;
A
#
# COMPACT_ATOMS: atom_id res chain seq x y z
N PHE A 1 -5.53 9.59 -20.17
CA PHE A 1 -4.17 10.16 -20.02
C PHE A 1 -4.09 11.68 -20.16
N LEU A 2 -5.07 12.37 -20.77
CA LEU A 2 -5.07 13.83 -20.93
C LEU A 2 -4.76 14.63 -19.63
N PRO A 3 -5.32 14.29 -18.45
CA PRO A 3 -5.03 15.04 -17.23
C PRO A 3 -3.57 14.93 -16.78
N LEU A 4 -2.95 13.76 -16.94
CA LEU A 4 -1.55 13.53 -16.58
C LEU A 4 -0.62 14.33 -17.49
N VAL A 5 -0.89 14.32 -18.80
CA VAL A 5 -0.11 15.09 -19.78
C VAL A 5 -0.26 16.59 -19.53
N ALA A 6 -1.49 17.07 -19.27
CA ALA A 6 -1.75 18.47 -18.94
C ALA A 6 -1.03 18.90 -17.64
N TYR A 7 -1.01 18.04 -16.62
CA TYR A 7 -0.30 18.28 -15.37
C TYR A 7 1.21 18.36 -15.57
N SER A 8 1.80 17.39 -16.27
CA SER A 8 3.23 17.41 -16.60
C SER A 8 3.60 18.60 -17.47
N TYR A 9 2.75 18.98 -18.43
CA TYR A 9 2.95 20.17 -19.27
C TYR A 9 2.90 21.46 -18.45
N TYR A 10 1.92 21.59 -17.55
CA TYR A 10 1.81 22.73 -16.64
C TYR A 10 3.10 22.93 -15.82
N HIS A 11 3.69 21.85 -15.31
CA HIS A 11 4.97 21.93 -14.61
C HIS A 11 6.13 22.23 -15.54
N TYR A 12 6.19 21.57 -16.69
CA TYR A 12 7.22 21.81 -17.71
C TYR A 12 7.30 23.28 -18.11
N THR A 13 6.17 23.97 -18.32
CA THR A 13 6.15 25.40 -18.65
C THR A 13 6.73 26.31 -17.54
N ARG A 14 6.88 25.81 -16.30
CA ARG A 14 7.40 26.56 -15.14
C ARG A 14 8.82 26.18 -14.76
N SER A 15 9.19 24.91 -14.92
CA SER A 15 10.48 24.36 -14.48
C SER A 15 11.39 23.93 -15.62
N GLY A 16 10.88 23.80 -16.85
CA GLY A 16 11.60 23.17 -17.97
C GLY A 16 11.71 21.65 -17.85
N ASP A 17 11.01 21.04 -16.89
CA ASP A 17 11.15 19.62 -16.57
C ASP A 17 9.79 18.91 -16.52
N TRP A 18 9.63 17.89 -17.38
CA TRP A 18 8.41 17.08 -17.49
C TRP A 18 8.17 16.19 -16.27
N LEU A 19 9.23 15.87 -15.54
CA LEU A 19 9.24 15.02 -14.35
C LEU A 19 9.44 15.83 -13.07
N ALA A 20 9.19 17.15 -13.10
CA ALA A 20 9.40 18.03 -11.94
C ALA A 20 8.72 17.53 -10.66
N TRP A 21 7.53 16.93 -10.78
CA TRP A 21 6.86 16.30 -9.64
C TRP A 21 7.61 15.09 -9.08
N LYS A 22 8.15 14.22 -9.95
CA LYS A 22 8.97 13.05 -9.54
C LYS A 22 10.25 13.54 -8.85
N HIS A 23 10.99 14.46 -9.46
CA HIS A 23 12.21 14.99 -8.85
C HIS A 23 11.94 15.70 -7.52
N ALA A 24 10.79 16.37 -7.37
CA ALA A 24 10.39 16.94 -6.09
C ALA A 24 10.06 15.87 -5.03
N GLN A 25 9.47 14.72 -5.42
CA GLN A 25 9.26 13.58 -4.53
C GLN A 25 10.59 12.93 -4.11
N GLU A 26 11.54 12.80 -5.03
CA GLU A 26 12.88 12.29 -4.76
C GLU A 26 13.63 13.21 -3.79
N ALA A 27 13.72 14.51 -4.10
CA ALA A 27 14.43 15.49 -3.29
C ALA A 27 13.78 15.77 -1.93
N GLY A 28 12.44 15.84 -1.86
CA GLY A 28 11.72 16.22 -0.65
C GLY A 28 11.39 15.06 0.27
N TRP A 29 11.27 13.84 -0.27
CA TRP A 29 10.73 12.68 0.46
C TRP A 29 11.59 11.41 0.30
N GLY A 30 12.71 11.48 -0.42
CA GLY A 30 13.59 10.34 -0.69
C GLY A 30 12.89 9.22 -1.46
N ARG A 31 11.87 9.54 -2.26
CA ARG A 31 11.05 8.55 -2.98
C ARG A 31 11.61 8.24 -4.35
N ASP A 32 12.65 7.43 -4.37
CA ASP A 32 13.21 6.91 -5.61
C ASP A 32 12.49 5.65 -6.09
N PHE A 33 12.65 5.36 -7.38
CA PHE A 33 12.32 4.05 -7.92
C PHE A 33 13.30 3.03 -7.36
N ALA A 34 12.78 1.99 -6.72
CA ALA A 34 13.57 0.89 -6.17
C ALA A 34 12.99 -0.43 -6.64
N TRP A 35 13.84 -1.44 -6.83
CA TRP A 35 13.32 -2.77 -7.12
C TRP A 35 12.57 -3.34 -5.91
N PRO A 36 11.59 -4.24 -6.09
CA PRO A 36 10.78 -4.76 -4.99
C PRO A 36 11.59 -5.38 -3.85
N TRP A 37 12.74 -6.00 -4.14
CA TRP A 37 13.64 -6.55 -3.12
C TRP A 37 14.48 -5.48 -2.40
N GLU A 38 14.76 -4.34 -3.03
CA GLU A 38 15.39 -3.18 -2.38
C GLU A 38 14.39 -2.49 -1.45
N ALA A 39 13.19 -2.22 -1.97
CA ALA A 39 12.07 -1.70 -1.20
C ALA A 39 11.76 -2.58 0.03
N PHE A 40 11.72 -3.90 -0.17
CA PHE A 40 11.53 -4.86 0.93
C PHE A 40 12.64 -4.78 1.97
N ARG A 41 13.92 -4.78 1.56
CA ARG A 41 15.06 -4.71 2.48
C ARG A 41 15.06 -3.40 3.28
N ALA A 42 14.79 -2.27 2.63
CA ALA A 42 14.68 -0.97 3.28
C ALA A 42 13.54 -0.96 4.32
N THR A 43 12.35 -1.40 3.90
CA THR A 43 11.16 -1.52 4.78
C THR A 43 11.41 -2.45 5.95
N TRP A 44 12.08 -3.59 5.72
CA TRP A 44 12.41 -4.55 6.75
C TRP A 44 13.38 -3.97 7.78
N GLY A 45 14.40 -3.23 7.33
CA GLY A 45 15.32 -2.51 8.20
C GLY A 45 14.58 -1.55 9.13
N SER A 46 13.69 -0.71 8.59
CA SER A 46 12.87 0.20 9.40
C SER A 46 11.91 -0.54 10.33
N ALA A 47 11.34 -1.66 9.91
CA ALA A 47 10.45 -2.48 10.74
C ALA A 47 11.17 -3.14 11.94
N MET A 48 12.47 -3.40 11.83
CA MET A 48 13.29 -3.94 12.91
C MET A 48 13.90 -2.87 13.81
N GLY A 49 13.64 -1.59 13.53
CA GLY A 49 13.96 -0.49 14.41
C GLY A 49 13.23 -0.56 15.75
N ASN A 50 13.72 0.25 16.70
CA ASN A 50 13.12 0.43 18.03
C ASN A 50 12.36 1.77 18.15
N ASP A 51 12.24 2.53 17.06
CA ASP A 51 11.47 3.76 17.04
C ASP A 51 9.95 3.49 16.91
N ASP A 52 9.14 4.53 17.16
CA ASP A 52 7.68 4.43 17.08
C ASP A 52 7.18 4.13 15.65
N PHE A 53 7.98 4.49 14.63
CA PHE A 53 7.67 4.24 13.22
C PHE A 53 7.86 2.78 12.81
N ALA A 54 8.70 2.01 13.52
CA ALA A 54 8.97 0.61 13.23
C ALA A 54 7.67 -0.20 13.16
N VAL A 55 6.68 0.12 14.01
CA VAL A 55 5.40 -0.59 13.99
C VAL A 55 4.56 -0.24 12.77
N ALA A 56 4.65 1.00 12.26
CA ALA A 56 4.03 1.37 10.98
C ALA A 56 4.61 0.53 9.84
N PHE A 57 5.93 0.38 9.76
CA PHE A 57 6.57 -0.46 8.74
C PHE A 57 6.24 -1.95 8.87
N ARG A 58 6.08 -2.47 10.10
CA ARG A 58 5.57 -3.85 10.32
C ARG A 58 4.17 -4.04 9.73
N MET A 59 3.30 -3.05 9.86
CA MET A 59 1.96 -3.08 9.27
C MET A 59 2.00 -2.99 7.73
N GLU A 60 2.91 -2.20 7.17
CA GLU A 60 3.13 -2.14 5.71
C GLU A 60 3.59 -3.50 5.16
N ILE A 61 4.49 -4.21 5.85
CA ILE A 61 4.92 -5.57 5.49
C ILE A 61 3.73 -6.55 5.56
N ALA A 62 2.94 -6.50 6.64
CA ALA A 62 1.75 -7.35 6.76
C ALA A 62 0.74 -7.07 5.62
N GLY A 63 0.56 -5.79 5.28
CA GLY A 63 -0.23 -5.36 4.12
C GLY A 63 0.31 -5.91 2.81
N ALA A 64 1.63 -5.91 2.60
CA ALA A 64 2.27 -6.47 1.41
C ALA A 64 2.04 -7.98 1.29
N VAL A 65 2.15 -8.73 2.40
CA VAL A 65 1.84 -10.17 2.43
C VAL A 65 0.39 -10.42 2.05
N LEU A 66 -0.55 -9.63 2.59
CA LEU A 66 -1.96 -9.72 2.21
C LEU A 66 -2.18 -9.38 0.74
N ALA A 67 -1.55 -8.32 0.23
CA ALA A 67 -1.63 -7.93 -1.18
C ALA A 67 -1.19 -9.07 -2.12
N VAL A 68 -0.03 -9.69 -1.84
CA VAL A 68 0.47 -10.84 -2.60
C VAL A 68 -0.48 -12.03 -2.49
N GLY A 69 -0.99 -12.34 -1.29
CA GLY A 69 -1.95 -13.42 -1.08
C GLY A 69 -3.24 -13.23 -1.90
N VAL A 70 -3.74 -11.99 -1.97
CA VAL A 70 -4.91 -11.64 -2.79
C VAL A 70 -4.62 -11.78 -4.28
N LEU A 71 -3.44 -11.35 -4.75
CA LEU A 71 -3.04 -11.53 -6.14
C LEU A 71 -2.96 -13.01 -6.51
N VAL A 72 -2.34 -13.84 -5.66
CA VAL A 72 -2.29 -15.30 -5.85
C VAL A 72 -3.70 -15.88 -5.90
N TRP A 73 -4.60 -15.45 -5.01
CA TRP A 73 -6.00 -15.88 -5.03
C TRP A 73 -6.68 -15.50 -6.35
N LEU A 74 -6.55 -14.25 -6.82
CA LEU A 74 -7.14 -13.80 -8.08
C LEU A 74 -6.60 -14.58 -9.28
N LEU A 75 -5.30 -14.85 -9.31
CA LEU A 75 -4.65 -15.65 -10.34
C LEU A 75 -5.11 -17.12 -10.31
N ALA A 76 -5.23 -17.73 -9.13
CA ALA A 76 -5.75 -19.09 -8.96
C ALA A 76 -7.20 -19.22 -9.45
N LEU A 77 -8.00 -18.17 -9.25
CA LEU A 77 -9.37 -18.08 -9.79
C LEU A 77 -9.43 -17.64 -11.25
N ARG A 78 -8.28 -17.39 -11.90
CA ARG A 78 -8.17 -16.89 -13.28
C ARG A 78 -8.94 -15.59 -13.54
N ARG A 79 -9.04 -14.71 -12.53
CA ARG A 79 -9.68 -13.37 -12.63
C ARG A 79 -8.69 -12.34 -13.15
N TRP A 80 -8.27 -12.48 -14.41
CA TRP A 80 -7.16 -11.73 -15.00
C TRP A 80 -7.32 -10.21 -14.94
N SER A 81 -8.51 -9.67 -15.23
CA SER A 81 -8.77 -8.22 -15.19
C SER A 81 -8.52 -7.62 -13.81
N GLU A 82 -8.96 -8.32 -12.78
CA GLU A 82 -8.79 -7.91 -11.39
C GLU A 82 -7.37 -8.12 -10.89
N ALA A 83 -6.72 -9.20 -11.34
CA ALA A 83 -5.30 -9.44 -11.08
C ALA A 83 -4.44 -8.33 -11.68
N VAL A 84 -4.75 -7.84 -12.89
CA VAL A 84 -4.08 -6.70 -13.51
C VAL A 84 -4.37 -5.40 -12.74
N TYR A 85 -5.63 -5.13 -12.41
CA TYR A 85 -6.03 -3.93 -11.66
C TYR A 85 -5.34 -3.84 -10.29
N CYS A 86 -5.37 -4.91 -9.50
CA CYS A 86 -4.70 -4.96 -8.19
C CYS A 86 -3.17 -5.06 -8.36
N GLY A 87 -2.70 -5.82 -9.34
CA GLY A 87 -1.28 -6.09 -9.58
C GLY A 87 -0.51 -4.84 -10.00
N LEU A 88 -1.08 -3.98 -10.84
CA LEU A 88 -0.47 -2.71 -11.21
C LEU A 88 -0.33 -1.76 -10.01
N GLN A 89 -1.34 -1.72 -9.13
CA GLN A 89 -1.27 -0.94 -7.89
C GLN A 89 -0.23 -1.50 -6.93
N ALA A 90 -0.21 -2.83 -6.73
CA ALA A 90 0.78 -3.49 -5.89
C ALA A 90 2.20 -3.24 -6.42
N ALA A 91 2.41 -3.39 -7.73
CA ALA A 91 3.70 -3.11 -8.36
C ALA A 91 4.13 -1.67 -8.09
N ALA A 92 3.26 -0.69 -8.35
CA ALA A 92 3.59 0.73 -8.13
C ALA A 92 3.98 1.05 -6.67
N LEU A 93 3.33 0.41 -5.68
CA LEU A 93 3.61 0.63 -4.26
C LEU A 93 4.85 -0.14 -3.78
N MET A 94 5.11 -1.30 -4.36
CA MET A 94 6.25 -2.16 -3.99
C MET A 94 7.53 -1.81 -4.74
N THR A 95 7.48 -0.97 -5.79
CA THR A 95 8.65 -0.44 -6.51
C THR A 95 9.04 0.99 -6.09
N SER A 96 8.76 1.36 -4.84
CA SER A 96 9.13 2.65 -4.24
C SER A 96 10.23 2.43 -3.20
N ALA A 97 11.00 3.47 -2.84
CA ALA A 97 12.08 3.40 -1.84
C ALA A 97 11.76 2.60 -0.55
N TYR A 98 10.52 2.66 -0.07
CA TYR A 98 9.99 1.85 1.02
C TYR A 98 8.51 1.54 0.76
N TYR A 99 7.99 0.51 1.41
CA TYR A 99 6.55 0.22 1.41
C TYR A 99 5.82 1.32 2.16
N LEU A 100 4.86 1.94 1.48
CA LEU A 100 4.00 2.95 2.07
C LEU A 100 2.61 2.84 1.47
N SER A 101 1.58 2.99 2.31
CA SER A 101 0.18 3.02 1.89
C SER A 101 -0.35 1.69 1.32
N ILE A 102 0.32 0.56 1.56
CA ILE A 102 -0.17 -0.73 1.08
C ILE A 102 -1.49 -1.11 1.78
N PRO A 103 -1.61 -1.05 3.13
CA PRO A 103 -2.88 -1.33 3.82
C PRO A 103 -4.02 -0.42 3.36
N ARG A 104 -3.73 0.86 3.13
CA ARG A 104 -4.72 1.82 2.62
C ARG A 104 -5.21 1.43 1.22
N SER A 105 -4.32 0.96 0.36
CA SER A 105 -4.67 0.59 -1.02
C SER A 105 -5.53 -0.67 -1.06
N LEU A 106 -5.32 -1.62 -0.15
CA LEU A 106 -6.17 -2.81 -0.01
C LEU A 106 -7.65 -2.45 0.27
N LEU A 107 -7.92 -1.34 0.95
CA LEU A 107 -9.29 -0.86 1.15
C LEU A 107 -9.98 -0.53 -0.19
N LEU A 108 -9.22 -0.09 -1.19
CA LEU A 108 -9.70 0.28 -2.52
C LEU A 108 -9.79 -0.92 -3.48
N TRP A 109 -9.32 -2.10 -3.07
CA TRP A 109 -9.35 -3.30 -3.88
C TRP A 109 -10.74 -3.95 -3.81
N PHE A 110 -11.70 -3.42 -4.56
CA PHE A 110 -13.04 -4.02 -4.68
C PHE A 110 -13.03 -5.54 -4.94
N PRO A 111 -12.08 -6.13 -5.72
CA PRO A 111 -12.04 -7.57 -5.96
C PRO A 111 -11.86 -8.40 -4.68
N LEU A 112 -11.03 -7.90 -3.76
CA LEU A 112 -10.77 -8.50 -2.46
C LEU A 112 -12.06 -8.59 -1.66
N TRP A 113 -12.77 -7.46 -1.53
CA TRP A 113 -13.98 -7.39 -0.73
C TRP A 113 -15.12 -8.23 -1.31
N ILE A 114 -15.23 -8.33 -2.64
CA ILE A 114 -16.18 -9.26 -3.28
C ILE A 114 -15.86 -10.72 -2.93
N LEU A 115 -14.57 -11.11 -2.94
CA LEU A 115 -14.16 -12.47 -2.57
C LEU A 115 -14.45 -12.75 -1.10
N VAL A 116 -14.10 -11.82 -0.21
CA VAL A 116 -14.39 -11.92 1.23
C VAL A 116 -15.89 -12.08 1.46
N ALA A 117 -16.72 -11.25 0.82
CA ALA A 117 -18.18 -11.35 0.91
C ALA A 117 -18.71 -12.70 0.43
N LYS A 118 -18.19 -13.23 -0.68
CA LYS A 118 -18.58 -14.55 -1.21
C LYS A 118 -18.27 -15.69 -0.22
N VAL A 119 -17.16 -15.60 0.52
CA VAL A 119 -16.82 -16.60 1.53
C VAL A 119 -17.64 -16.38 2.81
N ALA A 120 -17.76 -15.13 3.25
CA ALA A 120 -18.46 -14.75 4.48
C ALA A 120 -19.95 -15.13 4.45
N THR A 121 -20.63 -15.01 3.30
CA THR A 121 -22.04 -15.42 3.15
C THR A 121 -22.26 -16.92 3.38
N ARG A 122 -21.23 -17.76 3.12
CA ARG A 122 -21.27 -19.20 3.36
C ARG A 122 -20.70 -19.60 4.73
N LYS A 123 -19.83 -18.75 5.29
CA LYS A 123 -19.05 -19.00 6.51
C LYS A 123 -19.03 -17.72 7.36
N PRO A 124 -20.06 -17.47 8.19
CA PRO A 124 -20.19 -16.22 8.92
C PRO A 124 -19.03 -15.93 9.90
N TRP A 125 -18.31 -16.98 10.35
CA TRP A 125 -17.12 -16.83 11.19
C TRP A 125 -16.01 -16.02 10.52
N VAL A 126 -15.98 -15.90 9.19
CA VAL A 126 -15.01 -15.06 8.48
C VAL A 126 -15.14 -13.60 8.89
N MET A 127 -16.38 -13.11 9.09
CA MET A 127 -16.61 -11.75 9.57
C MET A 127 -16.20 -11.58 11.03
N VAL A 128 -16.35 -12.64 11.84
CA VAL A 128 -15.88 -12.63 13.24
C VAL A 128 -14.37 -12.53 13.28
N ILE A 129 -13.65 -13.32 12.49
CA ILE A 129 -12.18 -13.23 12.40
C ILE A 129 -11.75 -11.86 11.87
N TYR A 130 -12.43 -11.35 10.84
CA TYR A 130 -12.17 -10.01 10.34
C TYR A 130 -12.32 -8.96 11.45
N ALA A 131 -13.41 -8.98 12.20
CA ALA A 131 -13.64 -8.04 13.31
C ALA A 131 -12.61 -8.21 14.44
N LEU A 132 -12.24 -9.45 14.79
CA LEU A 132 -11.26 -9.75 15.83
C LEU A 132 -9.83 -9.31 15.46
N ILE A 133 -9.50 -9.24 14.17
CA ILE A 133 -8.20 -8.76 13.69
C ILE A 133 -8.23 -7.25 13.49
N CYS A 134 -9.21 -6.74 12.74
CA CYS A 134 -9.29 -5.33 12.38
C CYS A 134 -9.65 -4.44 13.57
N GLY A 135 -10.46 -4.90 14.52
CA GLY A 135 -10.84 -4.13 15.71
C GLY A 135 -9.64 -3.70 16.55
N PRO A 136 -8.80 -4.66 17.03
CA PRO A 136 -7.59 -4.34 17.78
C PRO A 136 -6.58 -3.51 16.98
N LEU A 137 -6.40 -3.80 15.68
CA LEU A 137 -5.50 -3.02 14.83
C LEU A 137 -5.98 -1.58 14.64
N MET A 138 -7.29 -1.38 14.51
CA MET A 138 -7.90 -0.05 14.43
C MET A 138 -7.68 0.72 15.73
N TYR A 139 -7.92 0.08 16.88
CA TYR A 139 -7.65 0.68 18.19
C TYR A 139 -6.18 1.07 18.34
N LEU A 140 -5.25 0.16 18.02
CA LEU A 140 -3.80 0.42 18.12
C LEU A 140 -3.37 1.60 17.25
N ASN A 141 -3.87 1.65 16.00
CA ASN A 141 -3.56 2.74 15.08
C ASN A 141 -4.15 4.08 15.55
N ALA A 142 -5.42 4.08 15.96
CA ALA A 142 -6.08 5.27 16.48
C ALA A 142 -5.38 5.81 17.73
N ALA A 143 -5.01 4.93 18.67
CA ALA A 143 -4.29 5.30 19.88
C ALA A 143 -2.95 5.96 19.54
N ARG A 144 -2.13 5.34 18.65
CA ARG A 144 -0.85 5.93 18.23
C ARG A 144 -0.99 7.27 17.53
N PHE A 145 -2.02 7.40 16.69
CA PHE A 145 -2.31 8.66 16.02
C PHE A 145 -2.64 9.77 17.04
N LEU A 146 -3.51 9.45 18.02
CA LEU A 146 -3.92 10.41 19.05
C LEU A 146 -2.79 10.78 20.02
N THR A 147 -1.79 9.92 20.22
CA THR A 147 -0.64 10.19 21.10
C THR A 147 0.53 10.84 20.37
N GLY A 148 0.42 11.18 19.08
CA GLY A 148 1.52 11.73 18.28
C GLY A 148 2.61 10.72 17.92
N ALA A 149 2.48 9.44 18.32
CA ALA A 149 3.45 8.38 18.03
C ALA A 149 3.37 7.86 16.57
N TRP A 150 2.77 8.65 15.67
CA TRP A 150 2.50 8.29 14.28
C TRP A 150 3.09 9.30 13.28
N ALA A 151 3.30 10.54 13.72
CA ALA A 151 4.04 11.58 13.04
C ALA A 151 4.84 12.25 14.14
N GLY A 152 6.14 11.96 14.20
CA GLY A 152 7.04 12.39 15.27
C GLY A 152 6.99 13.89 15.56
#